data_AF-A0A679JHU5-F1
#
_entry.id   AF-A0A679JHU5-F1
#
_cell.length_a   1.000
_cell.length_b   1.000
_cell.length_c   1.000
_cell.angle_alpha   90.00
_cell.angle_beta   90.00
_cell.angle_gamma   90.00
#
_symmetry.space_group_name_H-M   'P 1'
#
loop_
_entity.id
_entity.type
_entity.pdbx_description
1 polymer ?
#
loop_
_entity_poly.entity_id
_entity_poly.type
_entity_poly.pdbx_seq_one_letter_code
_entity_poly.pdbx_strand_id
1 'polypeptide(L)'
;MAHASSSTAPRRPAPQFRPFEWIEGDGLDASLRSQAEFLNDARDVVQGVQTLSQLLAWDEDRQEAALSDADPAPLFDAAQRSALQRLVCAALGLLHARIESRCEALTG
;
A
#
# COMPACT_ATOMS: atom_id res chain seq x y z
N MET A 1 -15.39 -45.59 -31.50
CA MET A 1 -15.92 -44.45 -30.70
C MET A 1 -15.13 -44.41 -29.41
N ALA A 2 -14.26 -43.41 -29.24
CA ALA A 2 -13.56 -43.18 -27.98
C ALA A 2 -13.85 -41.73 -27.55
N HIS A 3 -14.69 -41.56 -26.54
CA HIS A 3 -14.92 -40.25 -25.92
C HIS A 3 -13.80 -39.98 -24.92
N ALA A 4 -12.87 -39.11 -25.30
CA ALA A 4 -11.94 -38.50 -24.37
C ALA A 4 -12.75 -37.59 -23.42
N SER A 5 -12.88 -38.02 -22.16
CA SER A 5 -13.48 -37.20 -21.11
C SER A 5 -12.46 -36.14 -20.69
N SER A 6 -12.54 -34.97 -21.33
CA SER A 6 -11.85 -33.76 -20.89
C SER A 6 -12.46 -33.30 -19.57
N SER A 7 -11.79 -33.59 -18.45
CA SER A 7 -12.10 -32.99 -17.16
C SER A 7 -11.75 -31.51 -17.20
N THR A 8 -12.74 -30.68 -17.49
CA THR A 8 -12.59 -29.23 -17.47
C THR A 8 -12.62 -28.79 -16.01
N ALA A 9 -11.45 -28.59 -15.40
CA ALA A 9 -11.37 -27.95 -14.10
C ALA A 9 -12.11 -26.60 -14.16
N PRO A 10 -12.97 -26.27 -13.18
CA PRO A 10 -13.70 -25.02 -13.19
C PRO A 10 -12.68 -23.86 -13.22
N ARG A 11 -12.72 -23.10 -14.33
CA ARG A 11 -11.86 -21.96 -14.58
C ARG A 11 -12.17 -20.92 -13.50
N ARG A 12 -11.33 -20.84 -12.45
CA ARG A 12 -11.46 -19.76 -11.47
C ARG A 12 -11.35 -18.43 -12.22
N PRO A 13 -12.29 -17.49 -12.03
CA PRO A 13 -12.18 -16.18 -12.63
C PRO A 13 -10.84 -15.56 -12.23
N ALA A 14 -10.20 -14.89 -13.19
CA ALA A 14 -8.96 -14.17 -12.92
C ALA A 14 -9.21 -13.22 -11.74
N PRO A 15 -8.29 -13.14 -10.77
CA PRO A 15 -8.43 -12.22 -9.66
C PRO A 15 -8.57 -10.80 -10.24
N GLN A 16 -9.73 -10.19 -10.00
CA GLN A 16 -9.96 -8.80 -10.39
C GLN A 16 -9.39 -7.92 -9.29
N PHE A 17 -8.61 -6.92 -9.67
CA PHE A 17 -8.14 -5.91 -8.74
C PHE A 17 -9.36 -5.12 -8.25
N ARG A 18 -9.79 -5.37 -7.03
CA ARG A 18 -10.84 -4.60 -6.37
C ARG A 18 -10.19 -3.53 -5.49
N PRO A 19 -10.83 -2.36 -5.30
CA PRO A 19 -10.45 -1.46 -4.23
C PRO A 19 -10.35 -2.24 -2.92
N PHE A 20 -9.31 -1.96 -2.13
CA PHE A 20 -9.11 -2.67 -0.87
C PHE A 20 -10.26 -2.35 0.10
N GLU A 21 -10.98 -3.37 0.53
CA GLU A 21 -11.99 -3.30 1.58
C GLU A 21 -11.38 -3.74 2.91
N TRP A 22 -11.79 -3.13 4.01
CA TRP A 22 -11.30 -3.53 5.33
C TRP A 22 -11.72 -4.96 5.64
N ILE A 23 -10.77 -5.80 6.04
CA ILE A 23 -11.05 -7.21 6.34
C ILE A 23 -11.33 -7.34 7.84
N GLU A 24 -12.56 -7.68 8.21
CA GLU A 24 -12.92 -7.99 9.60
C GLU A 24 -12.28 -9.32 10.03
N GLY A 25 -11.72 -9.35 11.24
CA GLY A 25 -11.04 -10.52 11.81
C GLY A 25 -11.97 -11.49 12.54
N ASP A 26 -13.25 -11.12 12.70
CA ASP A 26 -14.22 -11.85 13.52
C ASP A 26 -14.59 -13.18 12.86
N GLY A 27 -14.54 -14.26 13.64
CA GLY A 27 -14.84 -15.61 13.17
C GLY A 27 -13.76 -16.25 12.30
N LEU A 28 -12.65 -15.57 12.01
CA LEU A 28 -11.50 -16.16 11.31
C LEU A 28 -10.66 -17.05 12.24
N ASP A 29 -10.10 -18.12 11.69
CA ASP A 29 -9.04 -18.87 12.35
C ASP A 29 -7.77 -18.00 12.53
N ALA A 30 -6.82 -18.48 13.34
CA ALA A 30 -5.64 -17.70 13.69
C ALA A 30 -4.76 -17.35 12.47
N SER A 31 -4.71 -18.23 11.46
CA SER A 31 -3.89 -18.02 10.26
C SER A 31 -4.51 -16.95 9.38
N LEU A 32 -5.81 -17.08 9.10
CA LEU A 32 -6.59 -16.12 8.30
C LEU A 32 -6.68 -14.76 8.99
N ARG A 33 -6.78 -14.72 10.32
CA ARG A 33 -6.74 -13.46 11.08
C ARG A 33 -5.40 -12.75 10.93
N SER A 34 -4.28 -13.47 11.07
CA SER A 34 -2.95 -12.89 10.86
C SER A 34 -2.76 -12.38 9.43
N GLN A 35 -3.37 -13.05 8.44
CA GLN A 35 -3.37 -12.58 7.06
C GLN A 35 -4.21 -11.32 6.88
N ALA A 36 -5.41 -11.26 7.46
CA ALA A 36 -6.28 -10.09 7.43
C ALA A 36 -5.61 -8.86 8.08
N GLU A 37 -5.02 -9.03 9.26
CA GLU A 37 -4.25 -7.98 9.96
C GLU A 37 -3.11 -7.45 9.09
N PHE A 38 -2.32 -8.34 8.49
CA PHE A 38 -1.24 -7.94 7.58
C PHE A 38 -1.75 -7.14 6.37
N LEU A 39 -2.85 -7.58 5.76
CA LEU A 39 -3.42 -6.89 4.60
C LEU A 39 -3.97 -5.50 4.97
N ASN A 40 -4.64 -5.39 6.13
CA ASN A 40 -5.12 -4.12 6.65
C ASN A 40 -3.95 -3.17 6.98
N ASP A 41 -2.90 -3.66 7.66
CA ASP A 41 -1.68 -2.89 7.91
C ASP A 41 -1.05 -2.38 6.60
N ALA A 42 -0.96 -3.25 5.59
CA ALA A 42 -0.39 -2.91 4.30
C ALA A 42 -1.18 -1.80 3.61
N ARG A 43 -2.52 -1.88 3.67
CA ARG A 43 -3.41 -0.84 3.16
C ARG A 43 -3.17 0.49 3.88
N ASP A 44 -3.13 0.48 5.21
CA ASP A 44 -2.94 1.71 6.02
C ASP A 44 -1.59 2.37 5.72
N VAL A 45 -0.52 1.57 5.58
CA VAL A 45 0.79 2.09 5.18
C VAL A 45 0.75 2.73 3.78
N VAL A 46 0.15 2.05 2.80
CA VAL A 46 0.05 2.58 1.43
C VAL A 46 -0.76 3.87 1.39
N GLN A 47 -1.90 3.90 2.08
CA GLN A 47 -2.76 5.09 2.15
C GLN A 47 -2.05 6.24 2.86
N GLY A 48 -1.41 5.98 4.01
CA GLY A 48 -0.65 6.99 4.74
C GLY A 48 0.50 7.56 3.91
N VAL A 49 1.27 6.70 3.23
CA VAL A 49 2.34 7.14 2.32
C VAL A 49 1.80 7.98 1.17
N GLN A 50 0.68 7.59 0.55
CA GLN A 50 0.06 8.36 -0.51
C GLN A 50 -0.35 9.75 -0.02
N THR A 51 -1.00 9.84 1.15
CA THR A 51 -1.40 11.12 1.73
C THR A 51 -0.19 12.00 2.03
N LEU A 52 0.86 11.46 2.64
CA LEU A 52 2.09 12.23 2.92
C LEU A 52 2.79 12.69 1.64
N SER A 53 2.80 11.85 0.60
CA SER A 53 3.40 12.20 -0.70
C SER A 53 2.63 13.32 -1.39
N GLN A 54 1.29 13.28 -1.34
CA GLN A 54 0.44 14.35 -1.85
C GLN A 54 0.63 15.66 -1.08
N LEU A 55 0.76 15.58 0.25
CA LEU A 55 1.01 16.75 1.08
C LEU A 55 2.38 17.37 0.80
N LEU A 56 3.42 16.57 0.59
CA LEU A 56 4.75 17.02 0.20
C LEU A 56 4.73 17.73 -1.17
N ALA A 57 4.08 17.12 -2.17
CA ALA A 57 3.97 17.73 -3.50
C ALA A 57 3.22 19.07 -3.45
N TRP A 58 2.11 19.12 -2.70
CA TRP A 58 1.36 20.36 -2.48
C TRP A 58 2.19 21.44 -1.76
N ASP A 59 3.00 21.07 -0.77
CA ASP A 59 3.89 22.02 -0.08
C ASP A 59 5.01 22.54 -0.99
N GLU A 60 5.54 21.70 -1.88
CA GLU A 60 6.52 22.09 -2.89
C GLU A 60 5.94 23.10 -3.89
N ASP A 61 4.73 22.87 -4.39
CA ASP A 61 4.01 23.81 -5.27
C ASP A 61 3.82 25.19 -4.60
N ARG A 62 3.55 25.20 -3.29
CA ARG A 62 3.42 26.44 -2.50
C ARG A 62 4.74 27.15 -2.28
N GLN A 63 5.82 26.40 -2.05
CA GLN A 63 7.15 26.98 -1.96
C GLN A 63 7.51 27.69 -3.27
N GLU A 64 7.22 27.09 -4.41
CA GLU A 64 7.44 27.68 -5.74
C GLU A 64 6.60 28.95 -5.94
N ALA A 65 5.32 28.92 -5.56
CA ALA A 65 4.42 30.07 -5.65
C ALA A 65 4.83 31.23 -4.71
N ALA A 66 5.32 30.93 -3.51
CA ALA A 66 5.81 31.93 -2.56
C ALA A 66 7.07 32.65 -3.06
N LEU A 67 7.92 31.98 -3.84
CA LEU A 67 9.06 32.61 -4.52
C LEU A 67 8.63 33.59 -5.63
N SER A 68 7.39 33.47 -6.10
CA SER A 68 6.76 34.34 -7.12
C SER A 68 5.88 35.45 -6.53
N ASP A 69 5.96 35.72 -5.22
CA ASP A 69 5.28 36.82 -4.50
C ASP A 69 3.74 36.70 -4.40
N ALA A 70 3.19 35.50 -4.64
CA ALA A 70 1.73 35.31 -4.79
C ALA A 70 1.04 34.46 -3.70
N ASP A 71 1.75 33.83 -2.75
CA ASP A 71 1.15 32.80 -1.88
C ASP A 71 1.74 32.75 -0.45
N PRO A 72 1.04 32.19 0.56
CA PRO A 72 1.56 32.09 1.92
C PRO A 72 2.79 31.17 2.01
N ALA A 73 3.60 31.36 3.06
CA ALA A 73 4.80 30.58 3.34
C ALA A 73 4.56 29.05 3.27
N PRO A 74 5.60 28.26 2.92
CA PRO A 74 5.53 26.80 2.95
C PRO A 74 5.15 26.30 4.34
N LEU A 75 4.38 25.21 4.40
CA LEU A 75 3.95 24.56 5.63
C LEU A 75 5.13 23.90 6.34
N PHE A 76 6.06 23.32 5.58
CA PHE A 76 7.23 22.64 6.13
C PHE A 76 8.53 23.40 5.88
N ASP A 77 9.40 23.35 6.88
CA ASP A 77 10.81 23.69 6.68
C ASP A 77 11.57 22.54 5.97
N ALA A 78 12.81 22.81 5.58
CA ALA A 78 13.65 21.84 4.87
C ALA A 78 13.95 20.57 5.69
N ALA A 79 14.05 20.68 7.02
CA ALA A 79 14.33 19.55 7.90
C ALA A 79 13.08 18.66 8.06
N GLN A 80 11.91 19.26 8.22
CA GLN A 80 10.61 18.58 8.26
C GLN A 80 10.33 17.86 6.94
N ARG A 81 10.54 18.52 5.80
CA ARG A 81 10.41 17.92 4.47
C ARG A 81 11.31 16.69 4.31
N SER A 82 12.59 16.85 4.65
CA SER A 82 13.57 15.76 4.60
C SER A 82 13.24 14.61 5.57
N ALA A 83 12.64 14.91 6.72
CA ALA A 83 12.19 13.89 7.66
C ALA A 83 10.97 13.12 7.12
N LEU A 84 9.99 13.81 6.54
CA LEU A 84 8.80 13.21 5.93
C LEU A 84 9.15 12.34 4.72
N GLN A 85 10.04 12.80 3.84
CA GLN A 85 10.53 12.01 2.70
C GLN A 85 11.21 10.72 3.17
N ARG A 86 12.08 10.79 4.19
CA ARG A 86 12.71 9.60 4.78
C ARG A 86 11.70 8.66 5.43
N LEU A 87 10.69 9.20 6.12
CA LEU A 87 9.61 8.41 6.71
C LEU A 87 8.83 7.65 5.62
N VAL A 88 8.48 8.31 4.52
CA VAL A 88 7.81 7.68 3.37
C VAL A 88 8.67 6.54 2.81
N CYS A 89 9.95 6.78 2.55
CA CYS A 89 10.86 5.75 2.05
C CYS A 89 10.98 4.57 3.04
N ALA A 90 11.12 4.85 4.33
CA ALA A 90 11.24 3.83 5.36
C ALA A 90 9.95 2.99 5.49
N ALA A 91 8.77 3.62 5.46
CA ALA A 91 7.49 2.93 5.53
C ALA A 91 7.28 1.99 4.33
N LEU A 92 7.59 2.46 3.11
CA LEU A 92 7.52 1.64 1.92
C LEU A 92 8.54 0.49 1.94
N GLY A 93 9.78 0.76 2.35
CA GLY A 93 10.82 -0.26 2.47
C GLY A 93 10.46 -1.35 3.48
N LEU A 94 9.91 -0.97 4.63
CA LEU A 94 9.45 -1.92 5.65
C LEU A 94 8.27 -2.76 5.15
N LEU A 95 7.29 -2.14 4.48
CA LEU A 95 6.17 -2.87 3.88
C LEU A 95 6.65 -3.86 2.82
N HIS A 96 7.58 -3.44 1.96
CA HIS A 96 8.18 -4.29 0.94
C HIS A 96 8.84 -5.53 1.55
N ALA A 97 9.69 -5.35 2.57
CA ALA A 97 10.33 -6.47 3.27
C ALA A 97 9.32 -7.43 3.92
N ARG A 98 8.21 -6.91 4.48
CA ARG A 98 7.13 -7.75 5.03
C ARG A 98 6.41 -8.55 3.92
N ILE A 99 6.19 -7.95 2.75
CA ILE A 99 5.60 -8.63 1.59
C ILE A 99 6.51 -9.76 1.13
N GLU A 100 7.82 -9.50 0.98
CA GLU A 100 8.80 -10.51 0.56
C GLU A 100 8.81 -11.70 1.52
N SER A 101 8.90 -11.45 2.83
CA SER A 101 8.85 -12.51 3.84
C SER A 101 7.57 -13.36 3.78
N ARG A 102 6.41 -12.75 3.48
CA ARG A 102 5.15 -13.49 3.31
C ARG A 102 5.14 -14.32 2.02
N CYS A 103 5.72 -13.83 0.94
CA CYS A 103 5.84 -14.57 -0.32
C CYS A 103 6.76 -15.79 -0.15
N GLU A 104 7.90 -15.62 0.50
CA GLU A 104 8.84 -16.73 0.79
C GLU A 104 8.14 -17.84 1.60
N ALA A 105 7.37 -17.47 2.62
CA ALA A 105 6.62 -18.40 3.45
C ALA A 105 5.51 -19.17 2.69
N LEU A 106 5.06 -18.69 1.53
CA LEU A 106 4.10 -19.41 0.68
C LEU A 106 4.77 -20.37 -0.30
N THR A 107 6.06 -20.20 -0.55
CA THR A 107 6.85 -21.00 -1.51
C THR A 107 7.72 -22.08 -0.87
N GLY A 108 7.92 -22.03 0.46
CA GLY A 108 8.64 -23.05 1.25
C GLY A 108 7.71 -24.06 1.89
#